data_AF-A0A2I1HAG9-F1
#
_entry.id   AF-A0A2I1HAG9-F1
#
_cell.length_a   1.000
_cell.length_b   1.000
_cell.length_c   1.000
_cell.angle_alpha   90.00
_cell.angle_beta   90.00
_cell.angle_gamma   90.00
#
_symmetry.space_group_name_H-M   'P 1'
#
loop_
_entity.id
_entity.type
_entity.pdbx_description
1 polymer ?
#
loop_
_entity_poly.entity_id
_entity_poly.type
_entity_poly.pdbx_seq_one_letter_code
_entity_poly.pdbx_strand_id
1 'polypeptide(L)'
;MLFFCLIVICLYLNEFTLAFTPNNTVWGHSAVFAYSRIYFTGGLFPIIKDKFEPSSLSREFYYLNVEKPFRVGAGDILPWVDLSSVSQLPPAHAWSAFSNCGLDNSL
;
A
#
# COMPACT_ATOMS: atom_id res chain seq x y z
N MET A 1 -23.53 -4.97 31.33
CA MET A 1 -24.05 -4.21 30.16
C MET A 1 -23.04 -3.15 29.72
N LEU A 2 -22.68 -2.19 30.58
CA LEU A 2 -21.75 -1.10 30.22
C LEU A 2 -20.35 -1.58 29.78
N PHE A 3 -19.80 -2.59 30.46
CA PHE A 3 -18.51 -3.21 30.09
C PHE A 3 -18.52 -3.86 28.70
N PHE A 4 -19.63 -4.51 28.33
CA PHE A 4 -19.77 -5.16 27.02
C PHE A 4 -19.89 -4.10 25.91
N CYS A 5 -20.62 -3.01 26.14
CA CYS A 5 -20.69 -1.90 25.21
C CYS A 5 -19.32 -1.24 24.99
N LEU A 6 -18.51 -1.08 26.04
CA LEU A 6 -17.15 -0.56 25.92
C LEU A 6 -16.26 -1.49 25.08
N ILE A 7 -16.36 -2.81 25.27
CA ILE A 7 -15.63 -3.77 24.42
C ILE A 7 -16.01 -3.63 22.96
N VAL A 8 -17.32 -3.55 22.65
CA VAL A 8 -17.80 -3.39 21.26
C VAL A 8 -17.31 -2.08 20.65
N ILE A 9 -17.34 -0.97 21.39
CA ILE A 9 -16.82 0.32 20.94
C ILE A 9 -15.31 0.26 20.71
N CYS A 10 -14.56 -0.36 21.63
CA CYS A 10 -13.11 -0.54 21.47
C CYS A 10 -12.77 -1.40 20.24
N LEU A 11 -13.49 -2.50 20.01
CA LEU A 11 -13.28 -3.35 18.83
C LEU A 11 -13.60 -2.60 17.53
N TYR A 12 -14.72 -1.88 17.51
CA TYR A 12 -15.13 -1.05 16.38
C TYR A 12 -14.08 0.03 16.08
N LEU A 13 -13.64 0.77 17.09
CA LEU A 13 -12.62 1.81 16.92
C LEU A 13 -11.25 1.24 16.52
N ASN A 14 -10.90 0.04 16.99
CA ASN A 14 -9.66 -0.64 16.62
C ASN A 14 -9.65 -1.02 15.12
N GLU A 15 -10.78 -1.45 14.57
CA GLU A 15 -10.92 -1.66 13.11
C GLU A 15 -10.65 -0.38 12.30
N PHE A 16 -11.06 0.79 12.82
CA PHE A 16 -10.77 2.09 12.19
C PHE A 16 -9.34 2.59 12.42
N THR A 17 -8.71 2.28 13.55
CA THR A 17 -7.33 2.72 13.85
C THR A 17 -6.28 1.87 13.15
N LEU A 18 -6.62 0.65 12.74
CA LEU A 18 -5.79 -0.20 11.88
C LEU A 18 -5.82 0.18 10.40
N ALA A 19 -6.58 1.22 10.03
CA ALA A 19 -6.59 1.74 8.67
C ALA A 19 -5.25 2.42 8.36
N PHE A 20 -4.30 1.61 7.90
CA PHE A 20 -3.09 2.07 7.26
C PHE A 20 -3.48 2.92 6.04
N THR A 21 -2.70 3.93 5.72
CA THR A 21 -2.78 4.61 4.43
C THR A 21 -1.34 4.79 3.97
N PRO A 22 -0.96 4.32 2.77
CA PRO A 22 0.36 4.58 2.23
C PRO A 22 0.60 6.10 2.21
N ASN A 23 1.50 6.56 3.07
CA ASN A 23 1.69 8.00 3.29
C ASN A 23 2.84 8.55 2.43
N ASN A 24 3.71 7.67 1.95
CA ASN A 24 4.81 8.02 1.08
C ASN A 24 4.36 7.97 -0.38
N THR A 25 4.87 8.92 -1.16
CA THR A 25 4.80 8.81 -2.62
C THR A 25 5.88 7.82 -3.05
N VAL A 26 5.48 6.71 -3.67
CA VAL A 26 6.40 5.70 -4.20
C VAL A 26 6.01 5.42 -5.64
N TRP A 27 7.02 5.35 -6.50
CA TRP A 27 6.82 5.13 -7.93
C TRP A 27 7.03 3.69 -8.33
N GLY A 28 6.20 3.27 -9.30
CA GLY A 28 6.25 1.96 -9.96
C GLY A 28 6.34 0.78 -8.98
N HIS A 29 5.43 0.76 -8.00
CA HIS A 29 5.17 -0.44 -7.22
C HIS A 29 4.88 -1.62 -8.15
N SER A 30 5.37 -2.79 -7.76
CA SER A 30 4.82 -4.04 -8.28
C SER A 30 3.48 -4.29 -7.58
N ALA A 31 2.44 -4.59 -8.37
CA ALA A 31 1.12 -4.91 -7.85
C ALA A 31 0.65 -6.28 -8.35
N VAL A 32 0.06 -7.09 -7.47
CA VAL A 32 -0.51 -8.40 -7.80
C VAL A 32 -1.88 -8.55 -7.17
N PHE A 33 -2.86 -8.98 -7.96
CA PHE A 33 -4.18 -9.37 -7.45
C PHE A 33 -4.23 -10.86 -7.12
N ALA A 34 -4.55 -11.19 -5.87
CA ALA A 34 -4.74 -12.57 -5.42
C ALA A 34 -5.77 -12.61 -4.28
N TYR A 35 -6.69 -13.59 -4.30
CA TYR A 35 -7.65 -13.85 -3.23
C TYR A 35 -8.40 -12.60 -2.72
N SER A 36 -8.95 -11.79 -3.63
CA SER A 36 -9.65 -10.53 -3.31
C SER A 36 -8.78 -9.48 -2.61
N ARG A 37 -7.47 -9.50 -2.84
CA ARG A 37 -6.52 -8.53 -2.31
C ARG A 37 -5.59 -8.07 -3.43
N ILE A 38 -5.27 -6.78 -3.44
CA ILE A 38 -4.25 -6.22 -4.32
C ILE A 38 -3.03 -5.95 -3.45
N TYR A 39 -1.98 -6.72 -3.64
CA TYR A 39 -0.71 -6.59 -2.93
C TYR A 39 0.18 -5.59 -3.64
N PHE A 40 0.88 -4.75 -2.88
CA PHE A 40 1.81 -3.74 -3.37
C PHE A 40 3.16 -3.92 -2.70
N THR A 41 4.23 -3.98 -3.49
CA THR A 41 5.60 -4.06 -2.96
C THR A 41 6.62 -3.39 -3.88
N GLY A 42 7.76 -3.03 -3.31
CA GLY A 42 8.87 -2.43 -4.05
C GLY A 42 8.54 -1.03 -4.56
N GLY A 43 9.24 -0.63 -5.63
CA GLY A 43 9.19 0.73 -6.16
C GLY A 43 10.29 1.62 -5.57
N LEU A 44 10.19 2.92 -5.83
CA LEU A 44 11.20 3.91 -5.47
C LEU A 44 10.60 5.12 -4.77
N PHE A 45 11.25 5.56 -3.70
CA PHE A 45 10.98 6.86 -3.13
C PHE A 45 11.59 7.93 -4.05
N PRO A 46 10.81 8.91 -4.53
CA PRO A 46 11.35 10.04 -5.26
C PRO A 46 12.15 10.95 -4.32
N ILE A 47 13.25 11.55 -4.80
CA ILE A 47 13.95 12.62 -4.07
C ILE A 47 13.04 13.85 -3.98
N ILE A 48 12.35 14.15 -5.09
CA ILE A 48 11.41 15.26 -5.22
C ILE A 48 10.09 14.67 -5.73
N LYS A 49 9.00 14.88 -4.97
CA LYS A 49 7.69 14.25 -5.14
C LYS A 49 7.15 14.21 -6.58
N ASP A 50 7.52 15.18 -7.42
CA ASP A 50 7.00 15.35 -8.77
C ASP A 50 8.08 15.30 -9.88
N LYS A 51 9.34 14.98 -9.55
CA LYS A 51 10.43 14.88 -10.54
C LYS A 51 11.05 13.51 -10.55
N PHE A 52 11.10 12.87 -11.71
CA PHE A 52 11.61 11.50 -11.92
C PHE A 52 13.11 11.34 -11.59
N GLU A 53 13.46 11.52 -10.32
CA GLU A 53 14.78 11.46 -9.71
C GLU A 53 14.67 10.48 -8.53
N PRO A 54 14.96 9.18 -8.77
CA PRO A 54 14.78 8.14 -7.77
C PRO A 54 15.85 8.24 -6.66
N SER A 55 15.45 8.01 -5.41
CA SER A 55 16.37 8.00 -4.26
C SER A 55 16.75 6.56 -3.86
N SER A 56 15.86 5.90 -3.13
CA SER A 56 16.06 4.64 -2.43
C SER A 56 14.88 3.72 -2.70
N LEU A 57 15.15 2.43 -2.61
CA LEU A 57 14.15 1.39 -2.83
C LEU A 57 13.12 1.42 -1.71
N SER A 58 11.84 1.40 -2.10
CA SER A 58 10.76 1.16 -1.15
C SER A 58 10.80 -0.29 -0.70
N ARG A 59 10.76 -0.47 0.63
CA ARG A 59 10.56 -1.76 1.30
C ARG A 59 9.14 -1.89 1.82
N GLU A 60 8.26 -0.98 1.42
CA GLU A 60 6.86 -1.04 1.82
C GLU A 60 6.24 -2.31 1.24
N PHE A 61 5.45 -2.98 2.07
CA PHE A 61 4.65 -4.13 1.66
C PHE A 61 3.30 -4.03 2.35
N TYR A 62 2.24 -3.94 1.56
CA TYR A 62 0.88 -3.78 2.04
C TYR A 62 -0.10 -4.31 1.01
N TYR A 63 -1.38 -4.46 1.38
CA TYR A 63 -2.42 -4.80 0.43
C TYR A 63 -3.69 -3.98 0.62
N LEU A 64 -4.44 -3.82 -0.47
CA LEU A 64 -5.81 -3.33 -0.45
C LEU A 64 -6.76 -4.51 -0.37
N ASN A 65 -7.60 -4.59 0.67
CA ASN A 65 -8.64 -5.61 0.76
C ASN A 65 -9.85 -5.20 -0.08
N VAL A 66 -10.08 -5.89 -1.20
CA VAL A 66 -11.20 -5.58 -2.12
C VAL A 66 -12.37 -6.56 -1.97
N GLU A 67 -12.38 -7.38 -0.91
CA GLU A 67 -13.47 -8.31 -0.59
C GLU A 67 -14.80 -7.59 -0.39
N LYS A 68 -14.77 -6.36 0.16
CA LYS A 68 -15.95 -5.51 0.31
C LYS A 68 -15.84 -4.28 -0.59
N PRO A 69 -16.98 -3.80 -1.15
CA PRO A 69 -17.00 -2.54 -1.89
C PRO A 69 -16.48 -1.39 -1.03
N PHE A 70 -15.65 -0.53 -1.61
CA PHE A 70 -15.18 0.71 -1.02
C PHE A 70 -15.44 1.88 -1.97
N ARG A 71 -15.49 3.10 -1.43
CA ARG A 71 -15.67 4.32 -2.23
C ARG A 71 -14.31 4.87 -2.63
N VAL A 72 -14.24 5.42 -3.83
CA VAL A 72 -13.05 6.10 -4.36
C VAL A 72 -13.31 7.61 -4.27
N GLY A 73 -13.32 8.14 -3.06
CA GLY A 73 -13.53 9.56 -2.78
C GLY A 73 -12.35 10.15 -1.99
N ALA A 74 -12.10 11.45 -2.18
CA ALA A 74 -11.10 12.16 -1.37
C ALA A 74 -11.54 12.14 0.11
N GLY A 75 -10.72 11.53 0.96
CA GLY A 75 -10.98 11.40 2.41
C GLY A 75 -11.69 10.11 2.82
N ASP A 76 -12.09 9.25 1.88
CA ASP A 76 -12.62 7.92 2.22
C ASP A 76 -11.49 6.99 2.70
N ILE A 77 -11.76 6.27 3.79
CA ILE A 77 -10.82 5.29 4.32
C ILE A 77 -10.84 4.06 3.42
N LEU A 78 -9.73 3.84 2.72
CA LEU A 78 -9.51 2.62 1.96
C LEU A 78 -9.06 1.50 2.90
N PRO A 79 -9.50 0.25 2.67
CA PRO A 79 -9.19 -0.89 3.52
C PRO A 79 -7.78 -1.43 3.27
N TRP A 80 -6.77 -0.60 3.51
CA TRP A 80 -5.38 -1.02 3.44
C TRP A 80 -4.97 -1.81 4.68
N VAL A 81 -4.06 -2.75 4.48
CA VAL A 81 -3.43 -3.50 5.55
C VAL A 81 -1.92 -3.48 5.36
N ASP A 82 -1.22 -3.00 6.37
CA ASP A 82 0.24 -2.95 6.40
C ASP A 82 0.83 -4.34 6.69
N LEU A 83 1.78 -4.76 5.87
CA LEU A 83 2.57 -5.98 6.03
C LEU A 83 4.06 -5.67 6.26
N SER A 84 4.45 -4.39 6.45
CA SER A 84 5.84 -3.95 6.60
C SER A 84 6.58 -4.60 7.78
N SER A 85 5.85 -5.02 8.83
CA SER A 85 6.40 -5.78 9.96
C SER A 85 6.87 -7.18 9.56
N VAL A 86 6.30 -7.74 8.50
CA VAL A 86 6.76 -8.96 7.84
C VAL A 86 7.84 -8.53 6.86
N SER A 87 9.04 -8.27 7.38
CA SER A 87 10.19 -7.86 6.55
C SER A 87 10.36 -8.84 5.38
N GLN A 88 10.03 -8.39 4.17
CA GLN A 88 10.36 -9.08 2.94
C GLN A 88 11.45 -8.30 2.24
N LEU A 89 12.55 -8.97 1.93
CA LEU A 89 13.45 -8.48 0.89
C LEU A 89 12.62 -8.51 -0.40
N PRO A 90 12.35 -7.36 -1.04
CA PRO A 90 11.61 -7.36 -2.28
C PRO A 90 12.36 -8.26 -3.26
N PRO A 91 11.67 -9.22 -3.90
CA PRO A 91 12.34 -10.14 -4.78
C PRO A 91 12.97 -9.35 -5.94
N ALA A 92 14.17 -9.75 -6.39
CA ALA A 92 14.97 -8.98 -7.35
C ALA A 92 14.22 -8.60 -8.64
N HIS A 93 13.21 -9.38 -9.04
CA HIS A 93 12.37 -9.11 -10.21
C HIS A 93 11.41 -7.92 -10.03
N ALA A 94 11.06 -7.52 -8.82
CA ALA A 94 10.23 -6.32 -8.57
C ALA A 94 10.90 -5.05 -9.14
N TRP A 95 12.23 -5.03 -9.23
CA TRP A 95 13.00 -3.95 -9.87
C TRP A 95 12.86 -3.94 -11.40
N SER A 96 12.82 -5.11 -12.02
CA SER A 96 12.73 -5.23 -13.49
C SER A 96 11.43 -4.64 -14.06
N ALA A 97 10.33 -4.75 -13.31
CA ALA A 97 9.06 -4.13 -13.67
C ALA A 97 9.13 -2.59 -13.65
N PHE A 98 9.86 -2.00 -12.69
CA PHE A 98 10.07 -0.55 -12.66
C PHE A 98 10.96 -0.08 -13.81
N SER A 99 12.10 -0.75 -14.01
CA SER A 99 13.11 -0.31 -14.99
C SER A 99 12.64 -0.43 -16.44
N ASN A 100 11.77 -1.39 -16.75
CA ASN A 100 11.37 -1.66 -18.13
C ASN A 100 10.08 -0.93 -18.55
N CYS A 101 9.22 -0.55 -17.61
CA CYS A 101 7.91 0.01 -17.93
C CYS A 101 7.86 1.56 -18.00
N GLY A 102 8.98 2.25 -17.72
CA GLY A 102 9.01 3.72 -17.67
C GLY A 102 10.19 4.40 -18.38
N LEU A 103 11.09 3.63 -19.01
CA LEU A 103 12.29 4.18 -19.66
C LEU A 103 12.19 4.28 -21.19
N ASP A 104 11.30 3.51 -21.81
CA ASP A 104 11.09 3.57 -23.25
C ASP A 104 9.94 4.54 -23.57
N ASN A 105 10.32 5.80 -23.78
CA ASN A 105 9.43 6.86 -24.28
C ASN A 105 9.52 7.01 -25.81
N SER A 106 10.05 6.01 -26.55
CA SER A 106 10.07 6.07 -28.01
C SER A 106 8.69 5.74 -28.59
N LEU A 107 7.93 6.80 -28.89
CA LEU A 107 6.76 6.80 -29.78
C LEU A 107 7.07 7.65 -31.01
#